data_AF-A0A2N7W3S3-F1
#
_entry.id   AF-A0A2N7W3S3-F1
#
_cell.length_a   1.000
_cell.length_b   1.000
_cell.length_c   1.000
_cell.angle_alpha   90.00
_cell.angle_beta   90.00
_cell.angle_gamma   90.00
#
_symmetry.space_group_name_H-M   'P 1'
#
loop_
_entity.id
_entity.type
_entity.pdbx_description
1 polymer ?
#
loop_
_entity_poly.entity_id
_entity_poly.type
_entity_poly.pdbx_seq_one_letter_code
_entity_poly.pdbx_strand_id
1 'polypeptide(L)'
;MATLVQDPFRGFRFHVDIVPKISASFSEVTIPDITIDTVDYREGTDKSPGRRRLSGMATYGNVSLKRGITASLDLYEWHQMIIATGTSGQNARRHGTIILYDTDISKIAAKWSFFGAFPTTYQSSGLNASSAEVMIETLDLVVERMSRDQ
;
A
#
# COMPACT_ATOMS: atom_id res chain seq x y z
N MET A 1 4.50 -17.45 33.71
CA MET A 1 3.41 -16.88 32.90
C MET A 1 3.57 -17.43 31.49
N ALA A 2 2.69 -18.34 31.06
CA ALA A 2 2.69 -18.83 29.68
C ALA A 2 2.13 -17.71 28.80
N THR A 3 2.94 -17.19 27.88
CA THR A 3 2.46 -16.35 26.77
C THR A 3 1.47 -17.17 25.98
N LEU A 4 0.20 -16.75 25.96
CA LEU A 4 -0.81 -17.36 25.09
C LEU A 4 -0.28 -17.29 23.66
N VAL A 5 -0.12 -18.45 23.03
CA VAL A 5 0.20 -18.54 21.61
C VAL A 5 -0.99 -17.95 20.87
N GLN A 6 -0.81 -16.76 20.32
CA GLN A 6 -1.85 -16.08 19.55
C GLN A 6 -1.81 -16.60 18.12
N ASP A 7 -2.93 -17.15 17.66
CA ASP A 7 -3.05 -17.62 16.29
C ASP A 7 -2.87 -16.46 15.30
N PRO A 8 -2.22 -16.68 14.15
CA PRO A 8 -2.03 -15.65 13.14
C PRO A 8 -3.36 -15.19 12.54
N PHE A 9 -3.48 -13.87 12.30
CA PHE A 9 -4.67 -13.27 11.68
C PHE A 9 -4.79 -13.68 10.20
N ARG A 10 -6.04 -13.81 9.73
CA ARG A 10 -6.35 -14.18 8.34
C ARG A 10 -6.53 -12.93 7.48
N GLY A 11 -5.82 -12.83 6.36
CA GLY A 11 -5.74 -11.62 5.52
C GLY A 11 -6.96 -11.28 4.63
N PHE A 12 -8.15 -11.86 4.86
CA PHE A 12 -9.30 -11.67 3.97
C PHE A 12 -10.30 -10.60 4.44
N ARG A 13 -10.19 -10.12 5.69
CA ARG A 13 -11.09 -9.09 6.24
C ARG A 13 -10.35 -7.79 6.43
N PHE A 14 -10.37 -6.98 5.38
CA PHE A 14 -9.70 -5.69 5.41
C PHE A 14 -10.55 -4.59 4.80
N HIS A 15 -10.21 -3.36 5.16
CA HIS A 15 -10.81 -2.15 4.64
C HIS A 15 -9.73 -1.15 4.27
N VAL A 16 -9.98 -0.38 3.21
CA VAL A 16 -9.04 0.65 2.74
C VAL A 16 -9.78 1.98 2.66
N ASP A 17 -9.25 2.94 3.41
CA ASP A 17 -9.71 4.31 3.42
C ASP A 17 -8.65 5.23 2.85
N ILE A 18 -9.00 6.06 1.87
CA ILE A 18 -8.14 7.05 1.23
C ILE A 18 -8.86 8.40 1.21
N VAL A 19 -8.33 9.33 1.98
CA VAL A 19 -8.88 10.67 2.16
C VAL A 19 -8.55 11.52 0.92
N PRO A 20 -9.50 12.31 0.37
CA PRO A 20 -10.78 12.69 0.98
C PRO A 20 -12.02 11.89 0.59
N LYS A 21 -11.98 11.05 -0.45
CA LYS A 21 -13.21 10.55 -1.11
C LYS A 21 -13.34 9.03 -1.20
N ILE A 22 -12.23 8.29 -1.20
CA ILE A 22 -12.27 6.86 -1.54
C ILE A 22 -12.31 6.06 -0.23
N SER A 23 -13.50 5.60 0.15
CA SER A 23 -13.68 4.55 1.17
C SER A 23 -14.35 3.38 0.46
N ALA A 24 -13.61 2.29 0.25
CA ALA A 24 -14.09 1.19 -0.58
C ALA A 24 -13.63 -0.18 -0.08
N SER A 25 -14.41 -1.20 -0.41
CA SER A 25 -13.98 -2.59 -0.29
C SER A 25 -13.20 -2.98 -1.54
N PHE A 26 -11.97 -3.44 -1.35
CA PHE A 26 -11.10 -3.94 -2.41
C PHE A 26 -11.09 -5.47 -2.36
N SER A 27 -10.96 -6.12 -3.52
CA SER A 27 -10.78 -7.57 -3.59
C SER A 27 -9.37 -7.99 -3.21
N GLU A 28 -8.38 -7.13 -3.47
CA GLU A 28 -6.97 -7.36 -3.13
C GLU A 28 -6.28 -6.03 -2.83
N VAL A 29 -5.42 -6.03 -1.82
CA VAL A 29 -4.50 -4.93 -1.54
C VAL A 29 -3.09 -5.50 -1.33
N THR A 30 -2.13 -4.96 -2.06
CA THR A 30 -0.72 -5.25 -1.83
C THR A 30 -0.16 -4.22 -0.86
N ILE A 31 0.37 -4.70 0.26
CA ILE A 31 1.05 -3.89 1.25
C ILE A 31 2.51 -3.74 0.80
N PRO A 32 3.04 -2.51 0.69
CA PRO A 32 4.38 -2.30 0.18
C PRO A 32 5.44 -2.73 1.19
N ASP A 33 6.54 -3.26 0.66
CA ASP A 33 7.73 -3.52 1.45
C ASP A 33 8.42 -2.20 1.83
N ILE A 34 9.04 -2.16 3.02
CA ILE A 34 9.88 -1.07 3.48
C ILE A 34 11.31 -1.59 3.55
N THR A 35 12.19 -1.07 2.70
CA THR A 35 13.60 -1.47 2.65
C THR A 35 14.49 -0.31 3.08
N ILE A 36 15.60 -0.63 3.76
CA ILE A 36 16.62 0.36 4.13
C ILE A 36 17.89 -0.02 3.39
N ASP A 37 18.40 0.90 2.58
CA ASP A 37 19.68 0.69 1.90
C ASP A 37 20.81 0.53 2.92
N THR A 38 21.85 -0.22 2.56
CA THR A 38 23.01 -0.41 3.45
C THR A 38 24.28 0.02 2.74
N VAL A 39 25.10 0.81 3.43
CA VAL A 39 26.40 1.27 2.94
C VAL A 39 27.49 0.62 3.76
N ASP A 40 28.38 -0.09 3.06
CA ASP A 40 29.56 -0.70 3.69
C ASP A 40 30.67 0.33 3.84
N TYR A 41 31.09 0.55 5.08
CA TYR A 41 32.21 1.42 5.44
C TYR A 41 33.35 0.63 6.08
N ARG A 42 34.59 0.98 5.71
CA ARG A 42 35.80 0.41 6.32
C ARG A 42 36.84 1.51 6.51
N GLU A 43 37.34 1.63 7.72
CA GLU A 43 38.46 2.48 8.06
C GLU A 43 39.77 1.67 8.06
N GLY A 44 40.91 2.30 7.70
CA GLY A 44 42.20 1.61 7.59
C GLY A 44 42.77 1.07 8.91
N THR A 45 42.32 1.61 10.05
CA THR A 45 42.73 1.23 11.42
C THR A 45 41.78 0.22 12.08
N ASP A 46 40.73 -0.21 11.37
CA ASP A 46 39.69 -1.06 11.97
C ASP A 46 40.25 -2.46 12.27
N LYS A 47 40.20 -2.85 13.56
CA LYS A 47 40.76 -4.11 14.07
C LYS A 47 39.91 -5.34 13.71
N SER A 48 38.66 -5.10 13.30
CA SER A 48 37.72 -6.13 12.87
C SER A 48 37.98 -6.50 11.40
N PRO A 49 38.00 -7.80 11.03
CA PRO A 49 38.13 -8.21 9.63
C PRO A 49 36.90 -7.85 8.77
N GLY A 50 35.75 -7.61 9.39
CA GLY A 50 34.49 -7.28 8.72
C GLY A 50 34.30 -5.79 8.42
N ARG A 51 33.53 -5.49 7.35
CA ARG A 51 33.06 -4.14 7.00
C ARG A 51 31.95 -3.71 7.98
N ARG A 52 31.93 -2.44 8.37
CA ARG A 52 30.82 -1.88 9.15
C ARG A 52 29.68 -1.51 8.20
N ARG A 53 28.46 -1.90 8.56
CA ARG A 53 27.25 -1.55 7.81
C ARG A 53 26.62 -0.29 8.40
N LEU A 54 26.41 0.72 7.57
CA LEU A 54 25.71 1.96 7.90
C LEU A 54 24.34 1.96 7.22
N SER A 55 23.32 2.44 7.93
CA SER A 55 21.96 2.57 7.38
C SER A 55 21.89 3.74 6.39
N GLY A 56 21.43 3.46 5.18
CA GLY A 56 21.15 4.42 4.11
C GLY A 56 19.70 4.89 4.11
N MET A 57 19.20 5.24 2.92
CA MET A 57 17.86 5.78 2.74
C MET A 57 16.79 4.68 2.83
N ALA A 58 15.61 5.03 3.34
CA ALA A 58 14.45 4.14 3.32
C ALA A 58 13.72 4.26 1.98
N THR A 59 13.41 3.12 1.37
CA THR A 59 12.58 3.02 0.16
C THR A 59 11.27 2.33 0.53
N TYR A 60 10.18 2.88 0.02
CA TYR A 60 8.84 2.32 0.17
C TYR A 60 8.40 1.76 -1.18
N GLY A 61 7.95 0.50 -1.20
CA GLY A 61 7.38 -0.11 -2.39
C GLY A 61 6.04 0.50 -2.79
N ASN A 62 5.44 -0.04 -3.85
CA ASN A 62 4.15 0.42 -4.35
C ASN A 62 2.99 -0.29 -3.65
N VAL A 63 1.89 0.44 -3.43
CA VAL A 63 0.61 -0.14 -2.99
C VAL A 63 -0.19 -0.47 -4.25
N SER A 64 -0.61 -1.72 -4.42
CA SER A 64 -1.50 -2.12 -5.51
C SER A 64 -2.91 -2.36 -4.96
N LEU A 65 -3.92 -1.77 -5.59
CA LEU A 65 -5.31 -1.87 -5.19
C LEU A 65 -6.13 -2.48 -6.32
N LYS A 66 -6.85 -3.57 -6.03
CA LYS A 66 -7.75 -4.22 -7.01
C LYS A 66 -9.17 -4.22 -6.50
N ARG A 67 -10.13 -3.83 -7.34
CA ARG A 67 -11.55 -3.95 -7.04
C ARG A 67 -12.35 -4.24 -8.28
N GLY A 68 -13.56 -4.77 -8.10
CA GLY A 68 -14.53 -4.87 -9.19
C GLY A 68 -14.90 -3.49 -9.72
N ILE A 69 -15.06 -3.38 -11.04
CA ILE A 69 -15.55 -2.14 -11.66
C ILE A 69 -16.97 -1.89 -11.17
N THR A 70 -17.22 -0.66 -10.70
CA THR A 70 -18.54 -0.21 -10.25
C THR A 70 -18.94 1.07 -10.99
N ALA A 71 -20.09 1.65 -10.66
CA ALA A 71 -20.47 2.97 -11.17
C ALA A 71 -19.60 4.13 -10.63
N SER A 72 -18.78 3.89 -9.60
CA SER A 72 -17.85 4.90 -9.07
C SER A 72 -16.62 5.00 -9.97
N LEU A 73 -16.35 6.21 -10.46
CA LEU A 73 -15.16 6.55 -11.25
C LEU A 73 -14.01 7.10 -10.39
N ASP A 74 -14.09 7.00 -9.06
CA ASP A 74 -13.19 7.74 -8.17
C ASP A 74 -11.69 7.39 -8.34
N LEU A 75 -11.36 6.13 -8.67
CA LEU A 75 -9.98 5.70 -8.94
C LEU A 75 -9.48 6.26 -10.29
N TYR A 76 -10.33 6.17 -11.32
CA TYR A 76 -10.03 6.67 -12.65
C TYR A 76 -9.90 8.20 -12.67
N GLU A 77 -10.82 8.92 -12.03
CA GLU A 77 -10.79 10.38 -11.89
C GLU A 77 -9.51 10.85 -11.17
N TRP A 78 -9.09 10.13 -10.13
CA TRP A 78 -7.85 10.44 -9.43
C TRP A 78 -6.63 10.25 -10.34
N HIS A 79 -6.57 9.16 -11.11
CA HIS A 79 -5.51 8.95 -12.09
C HIS A 79 -5.50 10.04 -13.18
N GLN A 80 -6.66 10.40 -13.72
CA GLN A 80 -6.77 11.48 -14.71
C GLN A 80 -6.34 12.85 -14.15
N MET A 81 -6.65 13.12 -12.89
CA MET A 81 -6.17 14.34 -12.20
C MET A 81 -4.63 14.40 -12.17
N ILE A 82 -3.96 13.28 -11.87
CA ILE A 82 -2.49 13.22 -11.88
C ILE A 82 -1.94 13.46 -13.28
N ILE A 83 -2.55 12.89 -14.32
CA ILE A 83 -2.14 13.14 -15.71
C ILE A 83 -2.25 14.65 -16.04
N ALA A 84 -3.35 15.28 -15.66
CA ALA A 84 -3.64 16.67 -16.02
C ALA A 84 -2.81 17.69 -15.24
N THR A 85 -2.53 17.43 -13.95
CA THR A 85 -1.98 18.44 -13.03
C THR A 85 -0.63 18.04 -12.41
N GLY A 86 -0.18 16.82 -12.66
CA GLY A 86 0.96 16.23 -11.97
C GLY A 86 0.71 16.06 -10.46
N THR A 87 1.78 15.87 -9.70
CA THR A 87 1.71 15.72 -8.23
C THR A 87 1.50 17.04 -7.48
N SER A 88 1.52 18.17 -8.18
CA SER A 88 1.35 19.52 -7.62
C SER A 88 -0.10 19.98 -7.58
N GLY A 89 -1.01 19.23 -8.21
CA GLY A 89 -2.44 19.52 -8.20
C GLY A 89 -3.06 19.42 -6.82
N GLN A 90 -4.13 20.17 -6.58
CA GLN A 90 -4.91 20.05 -5.36
C GLN A 90 -5.50 18.63 -5.24
N ASN A 91 -5.29 17.97 -4.10
CA ASN A 91 -5.69 16.58 -3.84
C ASN A 91 -5.06 15.52 -4.77
N ALA A 92 -3.99 15.88 -5.49
CA ALA A 92 -3.19 14.94 -6.28
C ALA A 92 -2.59 13.87 -5.36
N ARG A 93 -1.96 14.31 -4.28
CA ARG A 93 -1.45 13.43 -3.24
C ARG A 93 -2.52 13.14 -2.20
N ARG A 94 -2.66 11.87 -1.84
CA ARG A 94 -3.62 11.41 -0.85
C ARG A 94 -2.95 10.59 0.24
N HIS A 95 -3.62 10.52 1.37
CA HIS A 95 -3.22 9.68 2.51
C HIS A 95 -4.27 8.61 2.68
N GLY A 96 -3.86 7.44 3.14
CA GLY A 96 -4.78 6.36 3.35
C GLY A 96 -4.33 5.36 4.39
N THR A 97 -5.26 4.50 4.75
CA THR A 97 -5.11 3.50 5.79
C THR A 97 -5.67 2.17 5.30
N ILE A 98 -4.89 1.11 5.51
CA ILE A 98 -5.32 -0.27 5.31
C ILE A 98 -5.52 -0.86 6.70
N ILE A 99 -6.74 -1.31 6.99
CA ILE A 99 -7.13 -1.86 8.28
C ILE A 99 -7.42 -3.34 8.08
N LEU A 100 -6.77 -4.20 8.84
CA LEU A 100 -7.06 -5.63 8.92
C LEU A 100 -7.79 -5.89 10.24
N TYR A 101 -8.91 -6.59 10.14
CA TYR A 101 -9.78 -6.92 11.27
C TYR A 101 -9.51 -8.33 11.79
N ASP A 102 -9.84 -8.55 13.06
CA ASP A 102 -9.84 -9.87 13.68
C ASP A 102 -11.10 -10.69 13.23
N THR A 103 -11.26 -11.87 13.82
CA THR A 103 -12.46 -12.70 13.72
C THR A 103 -13.72 -11.94 14.12
N ASP A 104 -13.58 -11.01 15.06
CA ASP A 104 -14.57 -10.01 15.41
C ASP A 104 -14.26 -8.69 14.67
N ILE A 105 -15.17 -8.25 13.81
CA ILE A 105 -14.98 -7.05 12.96
C ILE A 105 -14.88 -5.76 13.79
N SER A 106 -15.30 -5.78 15.06
CA SER A 106 -15.15 -4.64 15.97
C SER A 106 -13.70 -4.43 16.44
N LYS A 107 -12.81 -5.41 16.20
CA LYS A 107 -11.42 -5.37 16.65
C LYS A 107 -10.48 -5.20 15.46
N ILE A 108 -9.71 -4.12 15.51
CA ILE A 108 -8.58 -3.88 14.61
C ILE A 108 -7.45 -4.79 15.07
N ALA A 109 -7.02 -5.69 14.18
CA ALA A 109 -5.84 -6.52 14.42
C ALA A 109 -4.55 -5.78 14.07
N ALA A 110 -4.67 -4.81 13.17
CA ALA A 110 -3.59 -4.37 12.32
C ALA A 110 -3.98 -3.14 11.51
N LYS A 111 -3.22 -2.04 11.60
CA LYS A 111 -3.40 -0.86 10.76
C LYS A 111 -2.12 -0.44 10.03
N TRP A 112 -2.18 -0.19 8.73
CA TRP A 112 -1.07 0.38 7.94
C TRP A 112 -1.49 1.73 7.40
N SER A 113 -0.73 2.77 7.71
CA SER A 113 -1.01 4.13 7.25
C SER A 113 0.03 4.53 6.20
N PHE A 114 -0.40 5.04 5.06
CA PHE A 114 0.47 5.53 4.00
C PHE A 114 0.22 7.00 3.70
N PHE A 115 1.27 7.71 3.28
CA PHE A 115 1.25 9.15 3.12
C PHE A 115 1.84 9.58 1.78
N GLY A 116 1.26 10.66 1.23
CA GLY A 116 1.76 11.29 0.01
C GLY A 116 1.53 10.44 -1.24
N ALA A 117 0.58 9.51 -1.20
CA ALA A 117 0.35 8.55 -2.27
C ALA A 117 -0.25 9.21 -3.52
N PHE A 118 0.14 8.73 -4.69
CA PHE A 118 -0.49 9.10 -5.95
C PHE A 118 -0.45 7.93 -6.94
N PRO A 119 -1.44 7.81 -7.82
CA PRO A 119 -1.50 6.72 -8.78
C PRO A 119 -0.48 6.90 -9.90
N THR A 120 0.15 5.80 -10.28
CA THR A 120 1.10 5.74 -11.40
C THR A 120 0.62 4.85 -12.53
N THR A 121 -0.25 3.89 -12.24
CA THR A 121 -0.78 2.98 -13.25
C THR A 121 -2.24 2.65 -12.94
N TYR A 122 -3.07 2.72 -13.97
CA TYR A 122 -4.46 2.28 -13.96
C TYR A 122 -4.64 1.22 -15.02
N GLN A 123 -5.18 0.06 -14.64
CA GLN A 123 -5.47 -1.05 -15.54
C GLN A 123 -6.91 -1.50 -15.37
N SER A 124 -7.54 -1.88 -16.47
CA SER A 124 -8.81 -2.58 -16.47
C SER A 124 -8.60 -3.96 -17.05
N SER A 125 -9.26 -4.96 -16.49
CA SER A 125 -9.31 -6.30 -17.08
C SER A 125 -9.89 -6.26 -18.50
N GLY A 126 -9.45 -7.19 -19.35
CA GLY A 126 -9.93 -7.30 -20.73
C GLY A 126 -11.38 -7.75 -20.82
N LEU A 127 -12.11 -7.27 -21.84
CA LEU A 127 -13.50 -7.64 -22.10
C LEU A 127 -13.56 -8.87 -23.02
N ASN A 128 -14.28 -9.91 -22.59
CA ASN A 128 -14.53 -11.11 -23.37
C ASN A 128 -16.02 -11.47 -23.35
N ALA A 129 -16.70 -11.35 -24.49
CA ALA A 129 -18.12 -11.66 -24.62
C ALA A 129 -18.46 -13.14 -24.40
N SER A 130 -17.47 -14.03 -24.37
CA SER A 130 -17.63 -15.47 -24.13
C SER A 130 -17.38 -15.87 -22.67
N SER A 131 -16.96 -14.96 -21.79
CA SER A 131 -16.69 -15.21 -20.37
C SER A 131 -17.65 -14.41 -19.47
N ALA A 132 -17.98 -14.97 -18.30
CA ALA A 132 -18.85 -14.35 -17.28
C ALA A 132 -18.06 -13.80 -16.09
N GLU A 133 -16.78 -13.49 -16.28
CA GLU A 133 -15.91 -12.95 -15.24
C GLU A 133 -16.27 -11.51 -14.83
N VAL A 134 -16.07 -11.21 -13.55
CA VAL A 134 -16.23 -9.85 -13.02
C VAL A 134 -15.08 -8.98 -13.53
N MET A 135 -15.40 -7.81 -14.09
CA MET A 135 -14.38 -6.84 -14.47
C MET A 135 -13.66 -6.30 -13.24
N ILE A 136 -12.33 -6.33 -13.27
CA ILE A 136 -11.46 -5.81 -12.21
C ILE A 136 -10.72 -4.58 -12.73
N GLU A 137 -10.76 -3.50 -11.97
CA GLU A 137 -9.83 -2.39 -12.11
C GLU A 137 -8.69 -2.52 -11.08
N THR A 138 -7.47 -2.23 -11.53
CA THR A 138 -6.26 -2.22 -10.72
C THR A 138 -5.65 -0.83 -10.74
N LEU A 139 -5.33 -0.30 -9.57
CA LEU A 139 -4.68 0.98 -9.39
C LEU A 139 -3.40 0.80 -8.57
N ASP A 140 -2.26 1.12 -9.17
CA ASP A 140 -0.97 1.11 -8.48
C ASP A 140 -0.62 2.52 -8.01
N LEU A 141 -0.22 2.61 -6.75
CA LEU A 141 0.15 3.84 -6.06
C LEU A 141 1.62 3.78 -5.66
N VAL A 142 2.32 4.88 -5.89
CA VAL A 142 3.59 5.16 -5.22
C VAL A 142 3.28 5.86 -3.92
N VAL A 143 4.01 5.51 -2.85
CA VAL A 143 3.87 6.13 -1.53
C VAL A 143 5.19 6.73 -1.08
N GLU A 144 5.14 7.86 -0.36
CA GLU A 144 6.35 8.52 0.12
C GLU A 144 6.78 8.03 1.49
N ARG A 145 5.80 7.63 2.30
CA ARG A 145 6.02 7.15 3.65
C ARG A 145 4.93 6.17 4.03
N MET A 146 5.32 5.20 4.84
CA MET A 146 4.42 4.23 5.44
C MET A 146 4.72 4.09 6.93
N SER A 147 3.67 3.86 7.73
CA SER A 147 3.79 3.47 9.13
C SER A 147 2.87 2.30 9.44
N ARG A 148 3.27 1.51 10.43
CA ARG A 148 2.52 0.36 10.92
C ARG A 148 2.14 0.59 12.37
N ASP A 149 0.84 0.66 12.62
CA ASP A 149 0.26 0.76 13.96
C ASP A 149 -0.43 -0.57 14.32
N GLN A 150 -0.47 -0.90 15.61
CA GLN A 150 -1.20 -2.05 16.15
C GLN A 150 -2.64 -1.66 16.50
#